data_AF-A0A2E0KFY0-F1
#
_entry.id   AF-A0A2E0KFY0-F1
#
_cell.length_a   1.000
_cell.length_b   1.000
_cell.length_c   1.000
_cell.angle_alpha   90.00
_cell.angle_beta   90.00
_cell.angle_gamma   90.00
#
_symmetry.space_group_name_H-M   'P 1'
#
loop_
_entity.id
_entity.type
_entity.pdbx_description
1 polymer ?
#
loop_
_entity_poly.entity_id
_entity_poly.type
_entity_poly.pdbx_seq_one_letter_code
_entity_poly.pdbx_strand_id
1 'polypeptide(L)' 'MYGLYDTDGILRFMGGDREACEAYAALFSLPLASCSLLPMPRPATHVFRKRRSRREGARSS' A
#
# COMPACT_ATOMS: atom_id res chain seq x y z
N MET A 1 4.63 4.80 -4.86
CA MET A 1 4.56 3.39 -4.45
C MET A 1 4.32 2.60 -5.70
N TYR A 2 4.98 1.45 -5.82
CA TYR A 2 4.88 0.56 -6.97
C TYR A 2 4.54 -0.84 -6.50
N GLY A 3 3.73 -1.54 -7.27
CA GLY A 3 3.53 -2.98 -7.14
C GLY A 3 4.35 -3.71 -8.20
N LEU A 4 5.09 -4.73 -7.77
CA LEU A 4 5.78 -5.68 -8.64
C LEU A 4 4.88 -6.90 -8.84
N TYR A 5 4.43 -7.12 -10.07
CA TYR A 5 3.60 -8.25 -10.48
C TYR A 5 4.42 -9.24 -11.32
N ASP A 6 4.22 -10.53 -11.13
CA ASP A 6 4.82 -11.57 -11.97
C ASP A 6 4.05 -11.79 -13.28
N THR A 7 4.46 -12.81 -14.05
CA THR A 7 3.82 -13.20 -15.32
C THR A 7 2.40 -13.71 -15.16
N ASP A 8 2.06 -14.23 -13.98
CA ASP A 8 0.74 -14.76 -13.66
C ASP A 8 -0.20 -13.65 -13.15
N GLY A 9 0.29 -12.41 -13.07
CA GLY A 9 -0.45 -11.26 -12.55
C GLY A 9 -0.54 -11.21 -11.03
N ILE A 10 0.31 -11.97 -10.32
CA ILE A 10 0.33 -12.01 -8.85
C ILE A 10 1.22 -10.89 -8.33
N LEU A 11 0.69 -10.09 -7.40
CA LEU A 11 1.46 -9.08 -6.67
C LEU A 11 2.49 -9.76 -5.77
N ARG A 12 3.78 -9.64 -6.11
CA ARG A 12 4.89 -10.22 -5.34
C ARG A 12 5.39 -9.28 -4.25
N PHE A 13 5.42 -7.97 -4.52
CA PHE A 13 5.98 -6.98 -3.61
C PHE A 13 5.41 -5.58 -3.84
N MET A 14 5.37 -4.77 -2.78
CA MET A 14 4.93 -3.37 -2.82
C MET A 14 6.04 -2.47 -2.26
N GLY A 15 6.70 -1.72 -3.14
CA GLY A 15 7.84 -0.86 -2.81
C GLY A 15 7.49 0.63 -2.78
N GLY A 16 8.24 1.42 -2.01
CA GLY A 16 8.06 2.87 -1.92
C GLY A 16 8.30 3.57 -3.27
N ASP A 17 9.32 3.12 -3.97
CA ASP A 17 9.80 3.55 -5.28
C ASP A 17 10.04 2.33 -6.19
N ARG A 18 10.59 2.60 -7.38
CA ARG A 18 10.83 1.58 -8.40
C ARG A 18 12.05 0.73 -8.03
N GLU A 19 13.08 1.38 -7.53
CA GLU A 19 14.38 0.81 -7.16
C GLU A 19 14.22 -0.26 -6.06
N ALA A 20 13.35 -0.02 -5.08
CA ALA A 20 13.00 -1.01 -4.07
C ALA A 20 12.38 -2.28 -4.66
N CYS A 21 11.57 -2.14 -5.72
CA CYS A 21 10.97 -3.28 -6.41
C CYS A 21 12.00 -4.05 -7.25
N GLU A 22 12.94 -3.35 -7.90
CA GLU A 22 14.04 -3.95 -8.65
C GLU A 22 15.01 -4.69 -7.72
N ALA A 23 15.36 -4.09 -6.57
CA ALA A 23 16.18 -4.74 -5.55
C ALA A 23 15.52 -6.02 -5.00
N TYR A 24 14.20 -5.98 -4.75
CA TYR A 24 13.44 -7.18 -4.39
C TYR A 24 13.51 -8.25 -5.48
N ALA A 25 13.30 -7.87 -6.74
CA ALA A 25 13.37 -8.80 -7.86
C ALA A 25 14.75 -9.47 -7.97
N ALA A 26 15.83 -8.70 -7.82
CA ALA A 26 17.19 -9.21 -7.83
C ALA A 26 17.48 -10.18 -6.66
N LEU A 27 16.98 -9.86 -5.46
CA LEU A 27 17.17 -10.71 -4.27
C LEU A 27 16.56 -12.11 -4.43
N PHE A 28 15.43 -12.21 -5.14
CA PHE A 28 14.69 -13.46 -5.34
C PHE A 28 14.86 -14.04 -6.76
N SER A 29 15.80 -13.52 -7.56
CA SER A 29 16.04 -13.94 -8.94
C SER A 29 14.78 -13.92 -9.81
N LEU A 30 13.90 -12.94 -9.59
CA LEU A 30 12.70 -12.71 -10.40
C LEU A 30 13.11 -11.99 -11.69
N PRO A 31 12.77 -12.52 -12.88
CA PRO A 31 13.14 -11.88 -14.13
C PRO A 31 12.33 -10.59 -14.32
N LEU A 32 12.99 -9.42 -14.22
CA LEU A 32 12.32 -8.12 -14.37
C LEU A 32 11.68 -7.94 -15.75
N ALA A 33 12.25 -8.55 -16.80
CA ALA A 33 11.69 -8.53 -18.15
C ALA A 33 10.32 -9.23 -18.25
N SER A 34 10.01 -10.11 -17.31
CA SER A 34 8.74 -10.83 -17.23
C SER A 34 7.85 -10.34 -16.09
N CYS A 35 8.26 -9.30 -15.37
CA CYS A 35 7.49 -8.67 -14.31
C CYS A 35 6.92 -7.32 -14.79
N SER A 36 5.78 -6.94 -14.25
CA SER A 36 5.17 -5.63 -14.49
C SER A 36 5.25 -4.76 -13.25
N LEU A 37 5.73 -3.53 -13.42
CA LEU A 37 5.77 -2.52 -12.36
C LEU A 37 4.63 -1.52 -12.57
N LEU A 38 3.67 -1.52 -11.64
CA LEU A 38 2.50 -0.64 -11.73
C LEU A 38 2.51 0.40 -10.60
N PRO A 39 2.23 1.68 -10.91
CA PRO A 39 2.07 2.69 -9.88
C PRO A 39 0.84 2.36 -9.02
N MET A 40 1.01 2.46 -7.69
CA MET A 40 -0.03 2.17 -6.71
C MET A 40 -0.32 3.39 -5.85
N PRO A 41 -1.60 3.64 -5.49
CA PRO A 41 -1.94 4.69 -4.56
C PRO A 41 -1.29 4.40 -3.21
N ARG A 42 -0.77 5.45 -2.55
CA ARG A 42 -0.33 5.29 -1.16
C ARG A 42 -1.55 4.92 -0.33
N PRO A 43 -1.48 3.88 0.52
CA PRO A 43 -2.59 3.55 1.40
C PRO A 43 -2.92 4.81 2.21
N ALA A 44 -4.19 5.21 2.18
CA ALA A 44 -4.65 6.28 3.06
C ALA A 44 -4.30 5.83 4.48
N THR A 45 -3.49 6.62 5.17
CA THR A 45 -3.33 6.42 6.61
C THR A 45 -4.73 6.54 7.18
N HIS A 46 -5.31 5.41 7.58
CA HIS A 46 -6.56 5.42 8.31
C HIS A 46 -6.24 6.09 9.63
N VAL A 47 -6.31 7.42 9.66
CA VAL A 47 -6.33 8.19 10.88
C VAL A 47 -7.57 7.67 11.56
N PHE A 48 -7.39 6.82 12.57
CA PHE A 48 -8.47 6.38 13.44
C PHE A 48 -9.05 7.66 14.04
N ARG A 49 -10.06 8.23 13.38
CA ARG A 49 -10.87 9.31 13.90
C ARG A 49 -11.66 8.66 15.01
N LYS A 50 -11.05 8.62 16.20
CA LYS A 50 -11.73 8.29 17.45
C LYS A 50 -12.93 9.23 17.50
N ARG A 51 -14.12 8.70 17.17
CA ARG A 51 -15.37 9.45 17.25
C ARG A 51 -15.46 9.91 18.70
N ARG A 52 -15.12 11.17 18.99
CA ARG A 52 -15.48 11.77 20.27
C ARG A 52 -17.00 11.76 20.28
N SER A 53 -17.58 10.83 21.04
CA SER A 53 -19.01 10.87 21.35
C SER A 53 -19.23 12.19 22.07
N ARG A 54 -19.70 13.20 21.34
CA ARG A 54 -20.30 14.40 21.91
C ARG A 54 -21.55 13.91 22.65
N ARG A 55 -21.40 13.57 23.93
CA ARG A 55 -22.52 13.52 24.86
C ARG A 55 -22.93 14.96 25.09
N GLU A 56 -23.62 15.54 24.12
CA GLU A 56 -24.54 16.65 24.40
C GLU A 56 -25.80 16.04 24.97
N GLY A 57 -25.75 15.77 26.28
CA GLY A 57 -26.95 15.74 27.10
C GLY A 57 -27.27 17.18 27.47
N ALA A 58 -27.99 17.86 26.58
CA ALA A 58 -28.69 19.08 26.93
C ALA A 58 -29.90 18.75 27.82
N ARG A 59 -30.24 19.71 28.69
CA ARG A 59 -31.55 20.00 29.30
C ARG A 59 -31.78 19.63 30.78
N SER A 60 -31.81 20.72 31.55
CA SER A 60 -32.87 21.12 32.51
C SER A 60 -32.81 20.58 33.94
N SER A 61 -32.47 21.48 34.89
CA SER A 61 -33.40 22.02 35.91
C SER A 61 -32.76 23.24 36.59
#